data_AF-A0A1Y4SZD0-F1
#
_entry.id   AF-A0A1Y4SZD0-F1
#
_cell.length_a   1.000
_cell.length_b   1.000
_cell.length_c   1.000
_cell.angle_alpha   90.00
_cell.angle_beta   90.00
_cell.angle_gamma   90.00
#
_symmetry.space_group_name_H-M   'P 1'
#
loop_
_entity.id
_entity.type
_entity.pdbx_description
1 polymer ?
#
loop_
_entity_poly.entity_id
_entity_poly.type
_entity_poly.pdbx_seq_one_letter_code
_entity_poly.pdbx_strand_id
1 'polypeptide(L)'
;MRGEQESRCLDRVREHLYGDKIRFFCRDWRMVASILERAKPNLEASKFPDFVFRDGFIEHFQITASKENKKGSCHKQKQAEFHREMDGIQDKLRQELEQMPLPMKNTISTTSYEMIPPEYSYKMFQSSFRENWGHHICSLKKYTGAKNIGIFLVEYVGPLFKTMREGEFVHFYQLQEDVAMLHFLDAYKAWISYVVFTDGQFCEVIDLQQIPLLMEQAPKDISFEAGRYRESNLITGVDIVDMN
;
A
#
# COMPACT_ATOMS: atom_id res chain seq x y z
N MET A 1 6.71 -12.06 13.11
CA MET A 1 8.12 -11.75 13.45
C MET A 1 8.43 -10.29 13.10
N ARG A 2 9.42 -9.66 13.74
CA ARG A 2 9.88 -8.31 13.33
C ARG A 2 10.66 -8.44 12.02
N GLY A 3 10.42 -7.60 11.01
CA GLY A 3 11.01 -7.73 9.67
C GLY A 3 10.18 -8.52 8.66
N GLU A 4 9.11 -9.21 9.10
CA GLU A 4 8.26 -10.05 8.24
C GLU A 4 7.37 -9.22 7.32
N GLN A 5 6.87 -8.09 7.82
CA GLN A 5 5.98 -7.22 7.07
C GLN A 5 6.73 -6.44 6.00
N GLU A 6 7.90 -5.93 6.37
CA GLU A 6 8.87 -5.27 5.52
C GLU A 6 9.27 -6.21 4.37
N SER A 7 9.64 -7.46 4.71
CA SER A 7 10.00 -8.50 3.72
C SER A 7 8.85 -8.82 2.77
N ARG A 8 7.64 -9.02 3.31
CA ARG A 8 6.43 -9.27 2.50
C ARG A 8 6.14 -8.13 1.54
N CYS A 9 6.34 -6.88 1.96
CA CYS A 9 6.15 -5.71 1.10
C CYS A 9 7.16 -5.71 -0.06
N LEU A 10 8.45 -5.90 0.23
CA LEU A 10 9.48 -5.95 -0.79
C LEU A 10 9.31 -7.14 -1.76
N ASP A 11 8.90 -8.31 -1.25
CA ASP A 11 8.65 -9.49 -2.08
C ASP A 11 7.48 -9.27 -3.05
N ARG A 12 6.41 -8.60 -2.63
CA ARG A 12 5.33 -8.17 -3.55
C ARG A 12 5.82 -7.23 -4.63
N VAL A 13 6.68 -6.27 -4.28
CA VAL A 13 7.30 -5.39 -5.28
C VAL A 13 8.11 -6.21 -6.27
N ARG A 14 8.88 -7.20 -5.81
CA ARG A 14 9.68 -8.11 -6.66
C ARG A 14 8.84 -8.92 -7.63
N GLU A 15 7.73 -9.48 -7.17
CA GLU A 15 6.79 -10.25 -7.99
C GLU A 15 6.22 -9.43 -9.17
N HIS A 16 6.18 -8.10 -9.03
CA HIS A 16 5.64 -7.20 -10.04
C HIS A 16 6.69 -6.41 -10.82
N LEU A 17 7.99 -6.59 -10.55
CA LEU A 17 9.09 -5.78 -11.15
C LEU A 17 9.10 -5.73 -12.68
N TYR A 18 8.64 -6.78 -13.35
CA TYR A 18 8.59 -6.88 -14.81
C TYR A 18 7.16 -6.98 -15.36
N GLY A 19 6.17 -6.71 -14.50
CA GLY A 19 4.75 -6.72 -14.84
C GLY A 19 4.23 -5.35 -15.25
N ASP A 20 2.92 -5.30 -15.50
CA ASP A 20 2.14 -4.10 -15.80
C ASP A 20 1.77 -3.28 -14.56
N LYS A 21 1.88 -3.89 -13.37
CA LYS A 21 1.54 -3.28 -12.08
C LYS A 21 2.61 -2.36 -11.50
N ILE A 22 3.80 -2.33 -12.08
CA ILE A 22 4.87 -1.41 -11.68
C ILE A 22 5.13 -0.36 -12.75
N ARG A 23 5.33 0.88 -12.34
CA ARG A 23 5.74 1.97 -13.23
C ARG A 23 7.04 2.58 -12.74
N PHE A 24 7.97 2.74 -13.66
CA PHE A 24 9.28 3.34 -13.39
C PHE A 24 9.34 4.75 -13.97
N PHE A 25 9.55 5.73 -13.10
CA PHE A 25 9.79 7.12 -13.42
C PHE A 25 11.26 7.45 -13.14
N CYS A 26 12.14 6.75 -13.85
CA CYS A 26 13.59 6.89 -13.72
C CYS A 26 14.30 6.63 -15.05
N ARG A 27 15.53 7.15 -15.20
CA ARG A 27 16.31 7.00 -16.44
C ARG A 27 16.84 5.59 -16.65
N ASP A 28 17.28 4.94 -15.55
CA ASP A 28 17.81 3.58 -15.58
C ASP A 28 17.00 2.66 -14.66
N TRP A 29 15.84 2.24 -15.17
CA TRP A 29 14.95 1.34 -14.44
C TRP A 29 15.56 -0.04 -14.19
N ARG A 30 16.46 -0.51 -15.07
CA ARG A 30 17.11 -1.82 -14.94
C ARG A 30 18.04 -1.85 -13.74
N MET A 31 18.79 -0.77 -13.51
CA MET A 31 19.61 -0.63 -12.31
C MET A 31 18.75 -0.72 -11.05
N VAL A 32 17.64 0.02 -10.98
CA VAL A 32 16.77 0.05 -9.79
C VAL A 32 16.09 -1.30 -9.58
N ALA A 33 15.58 -1.94 -10.64
CA ALA A 33 15.02 -3.28 -10.57
C ALA A 33 16.04 -4.29 -10.01
N SER A 34 17.29 -4.25 -10.51
CA SER A 34 18.37 -5.10 -9.99
C SER A 34 18.70 -4.82 -8.51
N ILE A 35 18.57 -3.58 -8.04
CA ILE A 35 18.74 -3.24 -6.62
C ILE A 35 17.62 -3.87 -5.79
N LEU A 36 16.37 -3.72 -6.22
CA LEU A 36 15.19 -4.27 -5.53
C LEU A 36 15.25 -5.81 -5.42
N GLU A 37 15.71 -6.49 -6.46
CA GLU A 37 15.95 -7.94 -6.44
C GLU A 37 17.05 -8.35 -5.45
N ARG A 38 18.16 -7.62 -5.42
CA ARG A 38 19.38 -8.01 -4.69
C ARG A 38 19.42 -7.54 -3.24
N ALA A 39 18.57 -6.58 -2.86
CA ALA A 39 18.49 -6.07 -1.51
C ALA A 39 18.24 -7.20 -0.51
N LYS A 40 19.01 -7.24 0.58
CA LYS A 40 18.87 -8.28 1.61
C LYS A 40 18.36 -7.66 2.90
N PRO A 41 17.53 -8.38 3.67
CA PRO A 41 17.14 -7.92 5.00
C PRO A 41 18.39 -7.59 5.82
N ASN A 42 18.31 -6.52 6.59
CA ASN A 42 19.36 -6.17 7.52
C ASN A 42 19.48 -7.28 8.58
N LEU A 43 20.72 -7.70 8.88
CA LEU A 43 21.00 -8.70 9.91
C LEU A 43 20.50 -8.25 11.28
N GLU A 44 20.47 -6.93 11.51
CA GLU A 44 19.90 -6.32 12.70
C GLU A 44 18.50 -5.77 12.41
N ALA A 45 17.50 -6.64 12.27
CA ALA A 45 16.10 -6.29 11.91
C ALA A 45 15.40 -5.29 12.86
N SER A 46 16.04 -4.84 13.95
CA SER A 46 15.52 -3.80 14.84
C SER A 46 16.12 -2.41 14.59
N LYS A 47 17.11 -2.31 13.69
CA LYS A 47 17.84 -1.08 13.37
C LYS A 47 17.60 -0.69 11.93
N PHE A 48 17.54 0.63 11.73
CA PHE A 48 17.62 1.21 10.40
C PHE A 48 18.91 0.77 9.67
N PRO A 49 18.87 0.46 8.37
CA PRO A 49 17.69 0.35 7.51
C PRO A 49 17.07 -1.06 7.53
N ASP A 50 15.87 -1.26 6.98
CA ASP A 50 15.26 -2.59 6.86
C ASP A 50 16.00 -3.52 5.88
N PHE A 51 16.52 -2.97 4.78
CA PHE A 51 17.30 -3.72 3.80
C PHE A 51 18.60 -3.00 3.43
N VAL A 52 19.62 -3.81 3.14
CA VAL A 52 20.96 -3.34 2.76
C VAL A 52 21.41 -4.02 1.47
N PHE A 53 22.19 -3.27 0.70
CA PHE A 53 22.93 -3.77 -0.47
C PHE A 53 24.28 -3.05 -0.57
N ARG A 54 25.11 -3.44 -1.53
CA ARG A 54 26.51 -3.00 -1.63
C ARG A 54 26.69 -1.47 -1.54
N ASP A 55 25.83 -0.72 -2.22
CA ASP A 55 25.99 0.72 -2.42
C ASP A 55 24.88 1.55 -1.76
N GLY A 56 24.07 0.96 -0.88
CA GLY A 56 22.92 1.68 -0.35
C GLY A 56 21.99 0.87 0.54
N PHE A 57 20.80 1.41 0.72
CA PHE A 57 19.79 0.88 1.62
C PHE A 57 18.37 1.04 1.08
N ILE A 58 17.45 0.25 1.63
CA ILE A 58 16.01 0.43 1.50
C ILE A 58 15.41 0.48 2.90
N GLU A 59 14.66 1.53 3.20
CA GLU A 59 13.86 1.64 4.42
C GLU A 59 12.38 1.51 4.06
N HIS A 60 11.67 0.65 4.76
CA HIS A 60 10.22 0.48 4.64
C HIS A 60 9.49 1.26 5.74
N PHE A 61 8.37 1.86 5.37
CA PHE A 61 7.40 2.31 6.37
C PHE A 61 6.00 2.39 5.79
N GLN A 62 5.02 2.30 6.69
CA GLN A 62 3.63 2.35 6.34
C GLN A 62 3.04 3.72 6.59
N ILE A 63 2.13 4.13 5.72
CA ILE A 63 1.36 5.36 5.87
C ILE A 63 -0.13 5.04 5.77
N THR A 64 -0.97 5.87 6.38
CA THR A 64 -2.43 5.71 6.30
C THR A 64 -3.12 7.04 6.06
N ALA A 65 -4.31 6.99 5.46
CA ALA A 65 -5.18 8.15 5.30
C ALA A 65 -6.11 8.42 6.48
N SER A 66 -5.96 7.64 7.56
CA SER A 66 -6.90 7.61 8.69
C SER A 66 -6.38 8.40 9.87
N LYS A 67 -7.30 8.84 10.73
CA LYS A 67 -6.93 9.44 12.00
C LYS A 67 -6.08 8.46 12.83
N GLU A 68 -4.92 8.91 13.29
CA GLU A 68 -4.10 8.19 14.24
C GLU A 68 -4.50 8.60 15.67
N ASN A 69 -4.72 7.62 16.55
CA ASN A 69 -4.96 7.86 17.98
C ASN A 69 -3.77 7.32 18.78
N LYS A 70 -3.72 7.56 20.10
CA LYS A 70 -2.65 7.05 20.98
C LYS A 70 -2.47 5.51 20.94
N LYS A 71 -3.42 4.77 20.34
CA LYS A 71 -3.40 3.32 20.16
C LYS A 71 -3.12 2.88 18.70
N GLY A 72 -2.67 3.80 17.84
CA GLY A 72 -2.31 3.56 16.44
C GLY A 72 -3.37 4.00 15.42
N SER A 73 -3.28 3.49 14.20
CA SER A 73 -4.19 3.80 13.10
C SER A 73 -5.62 3.36 13.40
N CYS A 74 -6.58 4.30 13.36
CA CYS A 74 -8.00 3.99 13.51
C CYS A 74 -8.51 3.06 12.40
N HIS A 75 -7.91 3.10 11.20
CA HIS A 75 -8.20 2.15 10.15
C HIS A 75 -7.90 0.70 10.55
N LYS A 76 -6.70 0.40 11.09
CA LYS A 76 -6.36 -0.97 11.51
C LYS A 76 -7.31 -1.49 12.60
N GLN A 77 -7.71 -0.63 13.53
CA GLN A 77 -8.68 -0.97 14.59
C GLN A 77 -10.05 -1.32 13.99
N LYS A 78 -10.62 -0.42 13.17
CA LYS A 78 -11.92 -0.66 12.51
C LYS A 78 -11.89 -1.82 11.54
N GLN A 79 -10.80 -2.03 10.81
CA GLN A 79 -10.64 -3.17 9.92
C GLN A 79 -10.65 -4.48 10.70
N ALA A 80 -9.94 -4.55 11.83
CA ALA A 80 -9.94 -5.75 12.68
C ALA A 80 -11.28 -6.00 13.39
N GLU A 81 -12.05 -4.94 13.67
CA GLU A 81 -13.44 -5.06 14.17
C GLU A 81 -14.36 -5.58 13.07
N PHE A 82 -14.27 -5.01 11.88
CA PHE A 82 -15.07 -5.41 10.71
C PHE A 82 -14.81 -6.87 10.33
N HIS A 83 -13.55 -7.32 10.26
CA HIS A 83 -13.25 -8.73 9.98
C HIS A 83 -13.83 -9.66 11.04
N ARG A 84 -13.74 -9.30 12.33
CA ARG A 84 -14.34 -10.12 13.40
C ARG A 84 -15.85 -10.21 13.29
N GLU A 85 -16.52 -9.12 12.91
CA GLU A 85 -17.96 -9.13 12.63
C GLU A 85 -18.27 -10.03 11.43
N MET A 86 -17.45 -9.95 10.38
CA MET A 86 -17.61 -10.75 9.18
C MET A 86 -17.41 -12.25 9.41
N ASP A 87 -16.36 -12.63 10.14
CA ASP A 87 -16.10 -14.01 10.54
C ASP A 87 -17.31 -14.59 11.31
N GLY A 88 -17.87 -13.81 12.24
CA GLY A 88 -19.05 -14.21 13.00
C GLY A 88 -20.32 -14.39 12.15
N ILE A 89 -20.50 -13.57 11.10
CA ILE A 89 -21.60 -13.73 10.14
C ILE A 89 -21.39 -14.98 9.30
N GLN A 90 -20.16 -15.20 8.80
CA GLN A 90 -19.82 -16.37 7.98
C GLN A 90 -20.00 -17.67 8.77
N ASP A 91 -19.58 -17.71 10.03
CA ASP A 91 -19.72 -18.89 10.89
C ASP A 91 -21.19 -19.22 11.18
N LYS A 92 -22.04 -18.21 11.43
CA LYS A 92 -23.49 -18.42 11.58
C LYS A 92 -24.11 -18.99 10.31
N LEU A 93 -23.76 -18.43 9.16
CA LEU A 93 -24.27 -18.90 7.88
C LEU A 93 -23.82 -20.32 7.59
N ARG A 94 -22.55 -20.67 7.89
CA ARG A 94 -22.06 -22.04 7.79
C ARG A 94 -22.89 -23.00 8.65
N GLN A 95 -23.16 -22.64 9.91
CA GLN A 95 -23.98 -23.46 10.81
C GLN A 95 -25.42 -23.63 10.29
N GLU A 96 -26.02 -22.58 9.73
CA GLU A 96 -27.36 -22.65 9.11
C GLU A 96 -27.36 -23.60 7.90
N LEU A 97 -26.34 -23.52 7.04
CA LEU A 97 -26.18 -24.41 5.88
C LEU A 97 -26.00 -25.87 6.31
N GLU A 98 -25.20 -26.15 7.34
CA GLU A 98 -24.97 -27.50 7.87
C GLU A 98 -26.24 -28.13 8.48
N GLN A 99 -27.14 -27.29 9.01
CA GLN A 99 -28.39 -27.75 9.64
C GLN A 99 -29.56 -27.86 8.65
N MET A 100 -29.40 -27.43 7.39
CA MET A 100 -30.45 -27.53 6.40
C MET A 100 -30.59 -28.97 5.86
N PRO A 101 -31.81 -29.54 5.84
CA PRO A 101 -32.05 -30.83 5.20
C PRO A 101 -31.92 -30.73 3.66
N LEU A 102 -31.19 -31.67 3.05
CA LEU A 102 -30.95 -31.79 1.59
C LEU A 102 -32.26 -31.85 0.75
N PRO A 103 -32.24 -31.42 -0.54
CA PRO A 103 -31.12 -30.85 -1.29
C PRO A 103 -31.21 -29.32 -1.39
N MET A 104 -30.07 -28.63 -1.31
CA MET A 104 -29.97 -27.21 -1.62
C MET A 104 -29.98 -27.01 -3.13
N LYS A 105 -31.15 -26.68 -3.68
CA LYS A 105 -31.31 -26.28 -5.08
C LYS A 105 -30.13 -25.38 -5.50
N ASN A 106 -29.31 -25.84 -6.46
CA ASN A 106 -28.08 -25.16 -6.89
C ASN A 106 -28.25 -23.64 -6.92
N THR A 107 -27.68 -22.96 -5.93
CA THR A 107 -27.92 -21.53 -5.71
C THR A 107 -26.59 -20.81 -5.54
N ILE A 108 -26.50 -19.67 -6.21
CA ILE A 108 -25.43 -18.71 -6.05
C ILE A 108 -26.04 -17.53 -5.29
N SER A 109 -25.51 -17.24 -4.11
CA SER A 109 -25.87 -16.04 -3.36
C SER A 109 -24.62 -15.17 -3.17
N THR A 110 -24.82 -13.86 -3.24
CA THR A 110 -23.75 -12.88 -3.00
C THR A 110 -24.21 -11.97 -1.90
N THR A 111 -23.45 -11.92 -0.81
CA THR A 111 -23.69 -10.98 0.28
C THR A 111 -22.49 -10.06 0.39
N SER A 112 -22.74 -8.76 0.29
CA SER A 112 -21.69 -7.75 0.38
C SER A 112 -21.89 -6.89 1.62
N TYR A 113 -20.81 -6.68 2.36
CA TYR A 113 -20.77 -5.85 3.55
C TYR A 113 -19.81 -4.69 3.30
N GLU A 114 -20.27 -3.48 3.57
CA GLU A 114 -19.44 -2.27 3.45
C GLU A 114 -19.03 -1.84 4.86
N MET A 115 -17.71 -1.71 5.08
CA MET A 115 -17.22 -1.21 6.35
C MET A 115 -17.55 0.28 6.44
N ILE A 116 -18.16 0.73 7.55
CA ILE A 116 -18.33 2.17 7.79
C ILE A 116 -16.94 2.80 7.94
N PRO A 117 -16.48 3.59 6.96
CA PRO A 117 -15.11 4.08 6.96
C PRO A 117 -14.88 4.99 8.18
N PRO A 118 -13.72 4.92 8.87
CA PRO A 118 -13.27 6.07 9.67
C PRO A 118 -13.17 7.32 8.78
N GLU A 119 -13.09 8.48 9.41
CA GLU A 119 -12.80 9.71 8.69
C GLU A 119 -11.44 9.57 8.00
N TYR A 120 -11.47 9.55 6.66
CA TYR A 120 -10.29 9.59 5.81
C TYR A 120 -10.24 10.93 5.12
N SER A 121 -9.05 11.50 5.01
CA SER A 121 -8.86 12.69 4.20
C SER A 121 -7.48 12.70 3.56
N TYR A 122 -7.40 13.37 2.42
CA TYR A 122 -6.12 13.62 1.77
C TYR A 122 -5.15 14.38 2.70
N LYS A 123 -5.67 15.28 3.53
CA LYS A 123 -4.89 15.96 4.58
C LYS A 123 -4.26 14.99 5.58
N MET A 124 -5.01 13.98 6.04
CA MET A 124 -4.48 12.95 6.95
C MET A 124 -3.42 12.10 6.28
N PHE A 125 -3.62 11.75 5.00
CA PHE A 125 -2.59 11.06 4.19
C PHE A 125 -1.29 11.87 4.12
N GLN A 126 -1.38 13.17 3.77
CA GLN A 126 -0.21 14.05 3.70
C GLN A 126 0.50 14.15 5.05
N SER A 127 -0.24 14.28 6.15
CA SER A 127 0.32 14.32 7.50
C SER A 127 1.07 13.02 7.83
N SER A 128 0.42 11.86 7.68
CA SER A 128 1.03 10.55 7.95
C SER A 128 2.29 10.34 7.10
N PHE A 129 2.24 10.69 5.81
CA PHE A 129 3.41 10.60 4.92
C PHE A 129 4.56 11.46 5.43
N ARG A 130 4.31 12.75 5.70
CA ARG A 130 5.36 13.72 6.07
C ARG A 130 5.97 13.42 7.44
N GLU A 131 5.16 13.01 8.41
CA GLU A 131 5.62 12.67 9.76
C GLU A 131 6.51 11.43 9.74
N ASN A 132 6.07 10.34 9.10
CA ASN A 132 6.87 9.14 8.95
C ASN A 132 8.16 9.44 8.18
N TRP A 133 8.07 10.12 7.05
CA TRP A 133 9.24 10.55 6.27
C TRP A 133 10.26 11.31 7.13
N GLY A 134 9.80 12.29 7.92
CA GLY A 134 10.65 13.08 8.81
C GLY A 134 11.37 12.23 9.87
N HIS A 135 10.67 11.24 10.44
CA HIS A 135 11.28 10.29 11.39
C HIS A 135 12.36 9.43 10.73
N HIS A 136 12.10 8.87 9.54
CA HIS A 136 13.09 8.05 8.83
C HIS A 136 14.29 8.88 8.33
N ILE A 137 14.09 10.15 7.96
CA ILE A 137 15.21 11.07 7.68
C ILE A 137 16.07 11.31 8.94
N CYS A 138 15.46 11.43 10.12
CA CYS A 138 16.22 11.54 11.38
C CYS A 138 17.06 10.29 11.67
N SER A 139 16.52 9.10 11.37
CA SER A 139 17.26 7.83 11.45
C SER A 139 18.41 7.76 10.44
N LEU A 140 18.15 8.16 9.18
CA LEU A 140 19.15 8.22 8.11
C LEU A 140 20.33 9.12 8.45
N LYS A 141 20.10 10.26 9.12
CA LYS A 141 21.19 11.16 9.56
C LYS A 141 22.16 10.47 10.53
N LYS A 142 21.67 9.53 11.35
CA LYS A 142 22.47 8.78 12.33
C LYS A 142 23.11 7.52 11.74
N TYR A 143 22.58 7.02 10.64
CA TYR A 143 23.11 5.84 9.96
C TYR A 143 24.55 6.07 9.48
N THR A 144 25.42 5.06 9.55
CA THR A 144 26.83 5.16 9.15
C THR A 144 27.23 4.20 8.03
N GLY A 145 26.30 3.38 7.54
CA GLY A 145 26.55 2.46 6.43
C GLY A 145 26.51 3.14 5.06
N ALA A 146 26.36 2.34 4.00
CA ALA A 146 26.37 2.82 2.62
C ALA A 146 25.16 3.72 2.33
N LYS A 147 25.39 4.91 1.78
CA LYS A 147 24.34 5.92 1.49
C LYS A 147 24.39 6.45 0.05
N ASN A 148 25.10 5.77 -0.86
CA ASN A 148 25.22 6.27 -2.23
C ASN A 148 23.86 6.21 -2.95
N ILE A 149 23.08 5.18 -2.66
CA ILE A 149 21.70 5.04 -3.13
C ILE A 149 20.77 4.84 -1.94
N GLY A 150 19.95 5.84 -1.63
CA GLY A 150 18.92 5.76 -0.60
C GLY A 150 17.55 5.51 -1.23
N ILE A 151 16.83 4.50 -0.76
CA ILE A 151 15.47 4.19 -1.23
C ILE A 151 14.52 4.15 -0.03
N PHE A 152 13.40 4.88 -0.14
CA PHE A 152 12.28 4.72 0.79
C PHE A 152 11.16 3.93 0.12
N LEU A 153 10.79 2.80 0.70
CA LEU A 153 9.68 1.94 0.32
C LEU A 153 8.46 2.30 1.17
N VAL A 154 7.54 3.06 0.58
CA VAL A 154 6.35 3.59 1.25
C VAL A 154 5.16 2.72 0.91
N GLU A 155 4.63 2.02 1.92
CA GLU A 155 3.43 1.18 1.79
C GLU A 155 2.19 1.94 2.29
N TYR A 156 1.26 2.24 1.38
CA TYR A 156 -0.02 2.81 1.74
C TYR A 156 -0.97 1.71 2.22
N VAL A 157 -1.52 1.89 3.42
CA VAL A 157 -2.52 1.00 4.01
C VAL A 157 -3.83 1.75 4.23
N GLY A 158 -4.83 1.38 3.45
CA GLY A 158 -6.18 1.94 3.56
C GLY A 158 -6.97 1.82 2.27
N PRO A 159 -8.18 2.39 2.23
CA PRO A 159 -8.94 2.52 0.99
C PRO A 159 -8.16 3.38 -0.01
N LEU A 160 -8.03 2.92 -1.25
CA LEU A 160 -7.33 3.66 -2.30
C LEU A 160 -7.98 5.02 -2.52
N PHE A 161 -7.18 6.09 -2.57
CA PHE A 161 -7.70 7.38 -2.99
C PHE A 161 -8.12 7.34 -4.46
N LYS A 162 -9.14 8.12 -4.76
CA LYS A 162 -9.64 8.34 -6.10
C LYS A 162 -9.05 9.66 -6.61
N THR A 163 -8.46 9.62 -7.80
CA THR A 163 -8.19 10.82 -8.59
C THR A 163 -9.48 11.22 -9.27
N MET A 164 -9.94 12.43 -8.95
CA MET A 164 -11.14 13.03 -9.49
C MET A 164 -10.74 14.16 -10.45
N ARG A 165 -11.47 14.32 -11.54
CA ARG A 165 -11.36 15.48 -12.45
C ARG A 165 -12.77 15.97 -12.76
N GLU A 166 -13.03 17.26 -12.53
CA GLU A 166 -14.35 17.85 -12.75
C GLU A 166 -15.50 17.12 -12.03
N GLY A 167 -15.21 16.48 -10.89
CA GLY A 167 -16.18 15.71 -10.11
C GLY A 167 -16.36 14.25 -10.55
N GLU A 168 -15.69 13.81 -11.61
CA GLU A 168 -15.74 12.44 -12.12
C GLU A 168 -14.52 11.63 -11.69
N PHE A 169 -14.73 10.33 -11.42
CA PHE A 169 -13.67 9.39 -11.14
C PHE A 169 -12.88 9.10 -12.42
N VAL A 170 -11.55 9.25 -12.35
CA VAL A 170 -10.66 8.93 -13.48
C VAL A 170 -9.94 7.60 -13.23
N HIS A 171 -9.21 7.51 -12.12
CA HIS A 171 -8.49 6.32 -11.69
C HIS A 171 -8.12 6.42 -10.20
N PHE A 172 -7.48 5.40 -9.65
CA PHE A 172 -6.93 5.45 -8.30
C PHE A 172 -5.66 6.30 -8.24
N TYR A 173 -5.37 6.80 -7.05
CA TYR A 173 -4.27 7.71 -6.75
C TYR A 173 -2.92 7.20 -7.25
N GLN A 174 -2.16 8.10 -7.86
CA GLN A 174 -0.79 7.88 -8.32
C GLN A 174 0.08 8.99 -7.75
N LEU A 175 1.14 8.63 -7.04
CA LEU A 175 2.05 9.58 -6.39
C LEU A 175 2.73 10.49 -7.41
N GLN A 176 3.00 9.99 -8.62
CA GLN A 176 3.61 10.77 -9.70
C GLN A 176 2.75 11.94 -10.21
N GLU A 177 1.45 11.97 -9.90
CA GLU A 177 0.55 13.06 -10.32
C GLU A 177 0.29 14.08 -9.20
N ASP A 178 0.65 13.73 -7.97
CA ASP A 178 0.42 14.57 -6.79
C ASP A 178 1.51 15.64 -6.68
N VAL A 179 1.28 16.79 -7.32
CA VAL A 179 2.21 17.93 -7.32
C VAL A 179 2.58 18.38 -5.90
N ALA A 180 1.65 18.33 -4.94
CA ALA A 180 1.93 18.76 -3.57
C ALA A 180 2.89 17.79 -2.86
N MET A 181 2.78 16.49 -3.13
CA MET A 181 3.69 15.48 -2.62
C MET A 181 5.02 15.45 -3.39
N LEU A 182 5.01 15.63 -4.71
CA LEU A 182 6.22 15.78 -5.52
C LEU A 182 7.08 16.95 -5.04
N HIS A 183 6.48 18.12 -4.79
CA HIS A 183 7.18 19.26 -4.20
C HIS A 183 7.83 18.92 -2.85
N PHE A 184 7.12 18.17 -2.01
CA PHE A 184 7.66 17.71 -0.72
C PHE A 184 8.87 16.78 -0.92
N LEU A 185 8.78 15.83 -1.84
CA LEU A 185 9.85 14.87 -2.13
C LEU A 185 11.09 15.52 -2.76
N ASP A 186 10.92 16.53 -3.62
CA ASP A 186 12.03 17.24 -4.29
C ASP A 186 13.01 17.85 -3.28
N ALA A 187 12.51 18.30 -2.13
CA ALA A 187 13.32 18.85 -1.04
C ALA A 187 14.32 17.84 -0.44
N TYR A 188 14.13 16.53 -0.67
CA TYR A 188 14.95 15.45 -0.12
C TYR A 188 15.84 14.76 -1.17
N LYS A 189 15.88 15.22 -2.42
CA LYS A 189 16.66 14.59 -3.51
C LYS A 189 18.18 14.52 -3.30
N ALA A 190 18.70 15.30 -2.35
CA ALA A 190 20.11 15.24 -1.93
C ALA A 190 20.40 14.09 -0.93
N TRP A 191 19.36 13.54 -0.31
CA TRP A 191 19.45 12.53 0.75
C TRP A 191 18.91 11.17 0.29
N ILE A 192 17.87 11.19 -0.54
CA ILE A 192 17.17 10.01 -1.05
C ILE A 192 17.24 10.02 -2.58
N SER A 193 17.53 8.88 -3.17
CA SER A 193 17.64 8.71 -4.61
C SER A 193 16.30 8.29 -5.22
N TYR A 194 15.59 7.35 -4.57
CA TYR A 194 14.34 6.80 -5.08
C TYR A 194 13.26 6.70 -4.00
N VAL A 195 12.01 6.84 -4.43
CA VAL A 195 10.84 6.42 -3.66
C VAL A 195 10.17 5.28 -4.40
N VAL A 196 9.90 4.20 -3.68
CA VAL A 196 9.03 3.11 -4.12
C VAL A 196 7.72 3.26 -3.36
N PHE A 197 6.67 3.72 -4.04
CA PHE A 197 5.35 3.83 -3.45
C PHE A 197 4.49 2.66 -3.88
N THR A 198 3.84 1.99 -2.93
CA THR A 198 2.92 0.89 -3.24
C THR A 198 1.68 0.95 -2.37
N ASP A 199 0.54 0.63 -2.96
CA ASP A 199 -0.73 0.44 -2.27
C ASP A 199 -1.08 -1.05 -2.07
N GLY A 200 -0.12 -1.94 -2.34
CA GLY A 200 -0.27 -3.39 -2.31
C GLY A 200 -0.79 -4.01 -3.61
N GLN A 201 -1.29 -3.21 -4.57
CA GLN A 201 -1.74 -3.67 -5.89
C GLN A 201 -0.89 -3.07 -7.01
N PHE A 202 -0.59 -1.78 -6.92
CA PHE A 202 0.24 -1.03 -7.87
C PHE A 202 1.51 -0.53 -7.17
N CYS A 203 2.55 -0.32 -7.96
CA CYS A 203 3.84 0.16 -7.50
C CYS A 203 4.39 1.25 -8.43
N GLU A 204 4.88 2.33 -7.84
CA GLU A 204 5.55 3.42 -8.55
C GLU A 204 6.97 3.57 -8.01
N VAL A 205 7.95 3.52 -8.91
CA VAL A 205 9.36 3.74 -8.59
C VAL A 205 9.76 5.08 -9.18
N ILE A 206 9.95 6.09 -8.32
CA ILE A 206 10.24 7.46 -8.73
C ILE A 206 11.69 7.80 -8.38
N ASP A 207 12.48 8.17 -9.39
CA ASP A 207 13.77 8.83 -9.20
C ASP A 207 13.51 10.29 -8.81
N LEU A 208 14.04 10.71 -7.66
CA LEU A 208 13.83 12.06 -7.15
C LEU A 208 14.44 13.14 -8.08
N GLN A 209 15.40 12.77 -8.92
CA GLN A 209 15.95 13.67 -9.95
C GLN A 209 14.98 13.92 -11.11
N GLN A 210 13.96 13.07 -11.31
CA GLN A 210 12.93 13.27 -12.33
C GLN A 210 11.73 14.08 -11.84
N ILE A 211 11.65 14.42 -10.54
CA ILE A 211 10.50 15.16 -9.98
C ILE A 211 10.16 16.46 -10.73
N PRO A 212 11.13 17.33 -11.11
CA PRO A 212 10.80 18.53 -11.87
C PRO A 212 10.03 18.24 -13.16
N LEU A 213 10.40 17.19 -13.89
CA LEU A 213 9.72 16.77 -15.11
C LEU A 213 8.32 16.22 -14.81
N LEU A 214 8.17 15.41 -13.76
CA LEU A 214 6.87 14.88 -13.36
C LEU A 214 5.89 15.99 -12.99
N MET A 215 6.36 17.02 -12.29
CA MET A 215 5.54 18.18 -11.95
C MET A 215 5.08 18.97 -13.17
N GLU A 216 5.91 19.10 -14.21
CA GLU A 216 5.53 19.75 -15.47
C GLU A 216 4.48 18.94 -16.24
N GLN A 217 4.53 17.62 -16.14
CA GLN A 217 3.62 16.68 -16.81
C GLN A 217 2.35 16.37 -16.02
N ALA A 218 2.34 16.68 -14.72
CA ALA A 218 1.25 16.35 -13.83
C ALA A 218 -0.06 16.97 -14.33
N PRO A 219 -1.17 16.22 -14.29
CA PRO A 219 -2.46 16.72 -14.73
C PRO A 219 -2.89 17.92 -13.88
N LYS A 220 -3.37 18.95 -14.56
CA LYS A 220 -4.03 20.08 -13.90
C LYS A 220 -5.46 19.70 -13.54
N ASP A 221 -6.01 20.40 -12.55
CA ASP A 221 -7.42 20.33 -12.18
C ASP A 221 -7.89 18.95 -11.69
N ILE A 222 -6.99 18.21 -11.03
CA ILE A 222 -7.34 16.98 -10.31
C ILE A 222 -7.49 17.25 -8.80
N SER A 223 -8.31 16.42 -8.15
CA SER A 223 -8.41 16.37 -6.69
C SER A 223 -8.39 14.92 -6.20
N PHE A 224 -8.10 14.73 -4.92
CA PHE A 224 -8.01 13.41 -4.32
C PHE A 224 -9.13 13.21 -3.29
N GLU A 225 -9.96 12.21 -3.53
CA GLU A 225 -11.04 11.82 -2.64
C GLU A 225 -10.79 10.47 -2.01
N ALA A 226 -11.15 10.31 -0.74
CA ALA A 226 -11.03 9.03 -0.07
C ALA A 226 -11.87 7.95 -0.80
N GLY A 227 -11.26 6.78 -0.99
CA GLY A 227 -11.98 5.59 -1.44
C GLY A 227 -12.84 4.98 -0.34
N ARG A 228 -13.51 3.88 -0.69
CA ARG A 228 -14.31 3.08 0.24
C ARG A 228 -13.73 1.68 0.34
N TYR A 229 -13.92 1.06 1.50
CA TYR A 229 -13.56 -0.35 1.71
C TYR A 229 -14.84 -1.17 1.74
N ARG A 230 -14.96 -2.11 0.81
CA ARG A 230 -16.10 -3.03 0.70
C ARG A 230 -15.57 -4.45 0.63
N GLU A 231 -16.15 -5.34 1.43
CA GLU A 231 -15.90 -6.77 1.38
C GLU A 231 -17.11 -7.47 0.78
N SER A 232 -16.88 -8.36 -0.19
CA SER A 232 -17.95 -9.10 -0.84
C SER A 232 -17.67 -10.58 -0.71
N ASN A 233 -18.64 -11.29 -0.13
CA ASN A 233 -18.56 -12.73 0.06
C ASN A 233 -19.47 -13.42 -0.97
N LEU A 234 -18.86 -14.26 -1.80
CA LEU A 234 -19.56 -15.12 -2.74
C LEU A 234 -19.75 -16.49 -2.11
N ILE A 235 -21.00 -16.95 -2.04
CA ILE A 235 -21.34 -18.26 -1.49
C ILE A 235 -21.99 -19.08 -2.59
N THR A 236 -21.42 -20.25 -2.82
CA THR A 236 -21.88 -21.18 -3.85
C THR A 236 -22.35 -22.45 -3.15
N GLY A 237 -23.65 -22.72 -3.22
CA GLY A 237 -24.24 -23.99 -2.79
C GLY A 237 -24.44 -24.89 -4.01
N VAL A 238 -23.73 -26.02 -4.04
CA VAL A 238 -23.86 -27.03 -5.10
C VAL A 238 -24.23 -28.35 -4.45
N ASP A 239 -25.36 -28.92 -4.87
CA ASP A 239 -25.67 -30.31 -4.55
C ASP A 239 -24.82 -31.22 -5.44
N ILE A 240 -23.83 -31.89 -4.85
CA ILE A 240 -23.12 -32.98 -5.53
C ILE A 240 -23.98 -34.22 -5.34
N VAL A 241 -24.76 -34.56 -6.36
CA VAL A 241 -25.47 -35.84 -6.39
C VAL A 241 -24.45 -36.92 -6.70
N ASP A 242 -24.17 -37.81 -5.74
CA ASP A 242 -23.36 -39.01 -5.99
C ASP A 242 -24.04 -39.84 -7.09
N MET A 243 -23.43 -39.86 -8.28
CA MET A 243 -23.84 -40.76 -9.35
C MET A 243 -23.25 -42.14 -9.05
N ASN A 244 -24.01 -42.95 -8.30
CA ASN A 244 -23.79 -44.40 -8.22
C ASN A 244 -24.13 -45.08 -9.57
#